data_AF-A0A356ND54-F1
#
_entry.id   AF-A0A356ND54-F1
#
_cell.length_a   1.000
_cell.length_b   1.000
_cell.length_c   1.000
_cell.angle_alpha   90.00
_cell.angle_beta   90.00
_cell.angle_gamma   90.00
#
_symmetry.space_group_name_H-M   'P 1'
#
loop_
_entity.id
_entity.type
_entity.pdbx_description
1 polymer ?
#
loop_
_entity_poly.entity_id
_entity_poly.type
_entity_poly.pdbx_seq_one_letter_code
_entity_poly.pdbx_strand_id
1 'polypeptide(L)' 'MLSGFTVKNFKSYRQATLMLEPLTLLIGANGSGKSNLIEALRLLSWIAQGNTLGSIRYAV' A
#
# COMPACT_ATOMS: atom_id res chain seq x y z
N MET A 1 -16.57 -0.73 -3.45
CA MET A 1 -15.34 -1.49 -3.74
C MET A 1 -14.20 -0.53 -4.02
N LEU A 2 -12.97 -0.89 -3.67
CA LEU A 2 -11.78 -0.13 -4.01
C LEU A 2 -11.41 -0.43 -5.47
N SER A 3 -11.47 0.56 -6.36
CA SER A 3 -11.21 0.40 -7.81
C SER A 3 -9.79 0.79 -8.23
N GLY A 4 -9.05 1.47 -7.35
CA GLY A 4 -7.66 1.80 -7.58
C GLY A 4 -7.09 2.67 -6.48
N PHE A 5 -5.77 2.80 -6.47
CA PHE A 5 -5.09 3.72 -5.58
C PHE A 5 -3.79 4.23 -6.20
N THR A 6 -3.34 5.38 -5.71
CA THR A 6 -2.08 5.99 -6.15
C THR A 6 -1.15 6.10 -4.95
N VAL A 7 0.10 5.68 -5.16
CA VAL A 7 1.19 5.84 -4.20
C VAL A 7 2.20 6.85 -4.75
N LYS A 8 2.64 7.78 -3.91
CA LYS A 8 3.66 8.79 -4.25
C LYS A 8 4.65 8.92 -3.10
N ASN A 9 5.93 9.01 -3.43
CA ASN A 9 7.03 9.22 -2.49
C ASN A 9 6.97 8.29 -1.26
N PHE A 10 6.68 7.01 -1.47
CA PHE A 10 6.56 6.01 -0.40
C PHE A 10 7.53 4.86 -0.64
N LYS A 11 8.50 4.71 0.27
CA LYS A 11 9.58 3.72 0.17
C LYS A 11 10.23 3.75 -1.22
N SER A 12 10.21 2.64 -1.96
CA SER A 12 10.81 2.56 -3.29
C SER A 12 9.99 3.22 -4.41
N TYR A 13 8.76 3.68 -4.15
CA TYR A 13 7.92 4.30 -5.18
C TYR A 13 8.11 5.82 -5.21
N ARG A 14 8.54 6.33 -6.37
CA ARG A 14 8.40 7.75 -6.75
C ARG A 14 6.93 8.09 -6.97
N GLN A 15 6.29 7.37 -7.90
CA GLN A 15 4.86 7.46 -8.19
C GLN A 15 4.39 6.19 -8.90
N ALA A 16 3.23 5.66 -8.51
CA ALA A 16 2.54 4.60 -9.24
C ALA A 16 1.04 4.67 -8.98
N THR A 17 0.24 4.31 -9.98
CA THR A 17 -1.21 4.11 -9.85
C THR A 17 -1.52 2.65 -10.15
N LEU A 18 -2.18 1.98 -9.20
CA LEU A 18 -2.65 0.62 -9.37
C LEU A 18 -4.17 0.64 -9.53
N MET A 19 -4.65 0.18 -10.69
CA MET A 19 -6.06 -0.16 -10.87
C MET A 19 -6.32 -1.52 -10.20
N LEU A 20 -7.43 -1.64 -9.49
CA LEU A 20 -7.79 -2.81 -8.73
C LEU A 20 -9.04 -3.47 -9.33
N GLU A 21 -8.95 -4.79 -9.43
CA GLU A 21 -10.02 -5.69 -9.83
C GLU A 21 -10.33 -6.63 -8.66
N PRO A 22 -11.44 -7.40 -8.68
CA PRO A 22 -11.77 -8.35 -7.61
C PRO A 22 -10.61 -9.30 -7.25
N LEU A 23 -9.77 -9.64 -8.23
CA LEU A 23 -8.50 -10.32 -8.05
C LEU A 23 -7.38 -9.54 -8.75
N THR A 24 -6.41 -9.07 -7.98
CA THR A 24 -5.21 -8.40 -8.51
C THR A 24 -3.97 -9.15 -8.08
N LEU A 25 -3.26 -9.74 -9.04
CA LEU A 25 -2.01 -10.46 -8.79
C LEU A 25 -0.80 -9.54 -9.02
N LEU A 26 0.03 -9.38 -7.99
CA LEU A 26 1.28 -8.62 -8.09
C LEU A 26 2.45 -9.55 -8.43
N ILE A 27 3.04 -9.38 -9.62
CA ILE A 27 4.20 -10.15 -10.10
C ILE A 27 5.42 -9.26 -10.34
N GLY A 28 6.61 -9.86 -10.35
CA GLY A 28 7.88 -9.19 -10.64
C GLY A 28 9.04 -9.69 -9.80
N ALA A 29 10.26 -9.26 -10.13
CA ALA A 29 11.49 -9.67 -9.44
C ALA A 29 11.51 -9.30 -7.94
N ASN A 30 12.34 -9.97 -7.14
CA ASN A 30 12.58 -9.58 -5.76
C ASN A 30 13.12 -8.15 -5.71
N GLY A 31 12.66 -7.36 -4.73
CA GLY A 31 13.02 -5.93 -4.62
C GLY A 31 12.27 -5.00 -5.57
N SER A 32 11.39 -5.48 -6.45
CA SER A 32 10.65 -4.64 -7.41
C SER A 32 9.56 -3.73 -6.80
N GLY A 33 9.44 -3.67 -5.47
CA GLY A 33 8.47 -2.81 -4.77
C GLY A 33 7.12 -3.44 -4.43
N LYS A 34 6.84 -4.70 -4.80
CA LYS A 34 5.54 -5.35 -4.52
C LYS A 34 5.12 -5.28 -3.05
N SER A 35 6.01 -5.63 -2.11
CA SER A 35 5.73 -5.53 -0.68
C SER A 35 5.50 -4.08 -0.25
N ASN A 36 6.28 -3.13 -0.77
CA ASN A 36 6.11 -1.70 -0.49
C ASN A 36 4.73 -1.18 -0.95
N LEU A 37 4.19 -1.70 -2.05
CA LEU A 37 2.87 -1.34 -2.55
C LEU A 37 1.76 -1.84 -1.61
N ILE A 38 1.89 -3.09 -1.14
CA ILE A 38 0.97 -3.67 -0.15
C ILE A 38 1.03 -2.91 1.17
N GLU A 39 2.24 -2.55 1.64
CA GLU A 39 2.42 -1.77 2.87
C GLU A 39 1.83 -0.36 2.77
N ALA A 40 1.92 0.30 1.60
CA ALA A 40 1.26 1.58 1.37
C ALA A 40 -0.26 1.44 1.53
N LEU A 41 -0.85 0.39 0.95
CA LEU A 41 -2.27 0.11 1.07
C LEU A 41 -2.68 -0.24 2.51
N ARG A 42 -1.85 -1.01 3.24
CA ARG A 42 -2.06 -1.30 4.66
C ARG A 42 -2.02 -0.03 5.51
N LEU A 43 -1.07 0.87 5.26
CA LEU A 43 -1.00 2.15 5.96
C LEU A 43 -2.24 3.02 5.68
N LEU A 44 -2.70 3.07 4.43
CA LEU A 44 -3.94 3.76 4.07
C LEU A 44 -5.14 3.17 4.82
N SER A 45 -5.26 1.84 4.87
CA SER A 45 -6.31 1.15 5.65
C SER A 45 -6.22 1.47 7.15
N TRP A 46 -5.01 1.52 7.71
CA TRP A 46 -4.78 1.86 9.12
C TRP A 46 -5.32 3.24 9.45
N ILE A 47 -4.97 4.24 8.63
CA ILE A 47 -5.42 5.63 8.78
C ILE A 47 -6.94 5.73 8.58
N ALA A 48 -7.49 5.02 7.59
CA ALA A 48 -8.93 5.02 7.31
C ALA A 48 -9.78 4.46 8.45
N GLN A 49 -9.21 3.60 9.30
CA GLN A 49 -9.86 3.07 10.50
C GLN A 49 -9.77 4.04 11.70
N GLY A 50 -9.19 5.23 11.53
CA GLY A 50 -9.04 6.24 12.59
C GLY A 50 -7.82 6.02 13.49
N ASN A 51 -6.95 5.06 13.16
CA ASN A 51 -5.73 4.83 13.93
C ASN A 51 -4.69 5.92 13.63
N THR A 52 -3.96 6.32 14.66
CA THR A 52 -2.91 7.34 14.52
C THR A 52 -1.61 6.73 13.99
N LEU A 53 -0.77 7.52 13.33
CA LEU A 53 0.56 7.05 12.90
C LEU A 53 1.44 6.61 14.07
N GLY A 54 1.36 7.28 15.22
CA GLY A 54 2.13 6.91 16.41
C GLY A 54 1.81 5.50 16.91
N SER A 55 0.56 5.06 16.75
CA SER A 55 0.11 3.74 17.19
C SER A 55 0.64 2.58 16.34
N ILE A 56 1.22 2.85 15.15
CA ILE A 56 1.71 1.79 14.25
C ILE A 56 2.85 0.97 14.86
N ARG A 57 3.59 1.54 15.82
CA ARG A 57 4.68 0.85 16.54
C ARG A 57 4.19 -0.27 17.45
N TYR A 58 2.90 -0.27 17.77
CA TYR A 58 2.23 -1.27 18.59
C TYR A 58 1.35 -2.22 17.77
N ALA A 59 1.30 -2.03 16.44
CA ALA A 59 0.64 -2.96 15.55
C ALA A 59 1.51 -4.22 15.43
N VAL A 60 0.94 -5.37 15.83
CA VAL A 60 1.57 -6.71 15.72
C VAL A 60 1.39 -7.25 14.31
#